data_AF-A0A1Y5PHJ3-F1
#
_entry.id   AF-A0A1Y5PHJ3-F1
#
_cell.length_a   1.000
_cell.length_b   1.000
_cell.length_c   1.000
_cell.angle_alpha   90.00
_cell.angle_beta   90.00
_cell.angle_gamma   90.00
#
_symmetry.space_group_name_H-M   'P 1'
#
loop_
_entity.id
_entity.type
_entity.pdbx_description
1 polymer ?
#
loop_
_entity_poly.entity_id
_entity_poly.type
_entity_poly.pdbx_seq_one_letter_code
_entity_poly.pdbx_strand_id
1 'polypeptide(L)'
;MTIACHPDEVVLVINELHEVAETVRTYGDLGRPPGGGRPSLGGMPMQLYLLAAAVETQMRSLIHADHVCASRLFHPRDDPARKVMHFDLTTADTVVVSAVSTEICVAELGHAHRRLTAATTRLRTALQSPAMAPVLESLDNEAEQLRLFVAAFA
;
A
#
# COMPACT_ATOMS: atom_id res chain seq x y z
N MET A 1 -12.44 19.45 14.82
CA MET A 1 -11.90 18.21 14.22
C MET A 1 -11.09 18.64 13.03
N THR A 2 -9.76 18.59 13.10
CA THR A 2 -8.88 19.02 12.00
C THR A 2 -8.76 17.87 11.01
N ILE A 3 -9.38 18.03 9.85
CA ILE A 3 -9.15 17.15 8.70
C ILE A 3 -7.79 17.58 8.13
N ALA A 4 -6.84 16.64 8.09
CA ALA A 4 -5.53 16.86 7.50
C ALA A 4 -5.38 15.94 6.30
N CYS A 5 -5.09 16.53 5.14
CA CYS A 5 -4.70 15.80 3.94
C CYS A 5 -3.36 16.36 3.42
N HIS A 6 -2.39 15.48 3.27
CA HIS A 6 -1.09 15.71 2.65
C HIS A 6 -1.02 14.88 1.36
N PRO A 7 -1.51 15.41 0.22
CA PRO A 7 -1.76 14.61 -0.98
C PRO A 7 -0.52 13.93 -1.53
N ASP A 8 0.64 14.61 -1.50
CA ASP A 8 1.90 14.04 -1.96
C ASP A 8 2.32 12.82 -1.11
N GLU A 9 2.13 12.88 0.22
CA GLU A 9 2.40 11.75 1.11
C GLU A 9 1.42 10.59 0.88
N VAL A 10 0.16 10.90 0.58
CA VAL A 10 -0.86 9.89 0.28
C VAL A 10 -0.56 9.17 -1.04
N VAL A 11 -0.15 9.91 -2.07
CA VAL A 11 0.27 9.32 -3.36
C VAL A 11 1.49 8.41 -3.16
N LEU A 12 2.48 8.84 -2.37
CA LEU A 12 3.62 8.00 -2.02
C LEU A 12 3.18 6.70 -1.33
N VAL A 13 2.24 6.76 -0.38
CA VAL A 13 1.69 5.56 0.26
C VAL A 13 1.00 4.65 -0.74
N ILE A 14 0.18 5.18 -1.66
CA ILE A 14 -0.50 4.39 -2.69
C ILE A 14 0.51 3.62 -3.55
N ASN A 15 1.59 4.28 -3.99
CA ASN A 15 2.65 3.65 -4.77
C ASN A 15 3.36 2.54 -3.96
N GLU A 16 3.64 2.79 -2.69
CA GLU A 16 4.24 1.78 -1.79
C GLU A 16 3.34 0.55 -1.62
N LEU A 17 2.02 0.73 -1.52
CA LEU A 17 1.07 -0.38 -1.46
C LEU A 17 1.09 -1.22 -2.74
N HIS A 18 1.16 -0.58 -3.91
CA HIS A 18 1.29 -1.27 -5.18
C HIS A 18 2.61 -2.05 -5.28
N GLU A 19 3.74 -1.45 -4.89
CA GLU A 19 5.03 -2.12 -4.92
C GLU A 19 5.09 -3.32 -3.95
N VAL A 20 4.50 -3.19 -2.75
CA VAL A 20 4.38 -4.30 -1.80
C VAL A 20 3.49 -5.40 -2.40
N ALA A 21 2.36 -5.05 -3.04
CA ALA A 21 1.49 -6.01 -3.70
C ALA A 21 2.23 -6.81 -4.78
N GLU A 22 3.02 -6.14 -5.63
CA GLU A 22 3.85 -6.80 -6.64
C GLU A 22 4.94 -7.69 -6.02
N THR A 23 5.56 -7.24 -4.94
CA THR A 23 6.58 -8.02 -4.22
C THR A 23 5.97 -9.29 -3.64
N VAL A 24 4.79 -9.19 -3.00
CA VAL A 24 4.06 -10.35 -2.48
C VAL A 24 3.57 -11.26 -3.60
N ARG A 25 3.10 -10.71 -4.72
CA ARG A 25 2.72 -11.49 -5.91
C ARG A 25 3.90 -12.28 -6.49
N THR A 26 5.10 -11.70 -6.45
CA THR A 26 6.31 -12.28 -7.05
C THR A 26 6.95 -13.33 -6.14
N TYR A 27 7.06 -13.06 -4.84
CA TYR A 27 7.81 -13.89 -3.90
C TYR A 27 6.93 -14.66 -2.90
N GLY A 28 5.62 -14.42 -2.88
CA GLY A 28 4.69 -15.01 -1.90
C GLY A 28 4.39 -16.49 -2.09
N ASP A 29 4.80 -17.09 -3.22
CA ASP A 29 4.67 -18.54 -3.46
C ASP A 29 5.92 -19.32 -2.98
N LEU A 30 6.20 -19.23 -1.68
CA LEU A 30 7.29 -19.96 -1.01
C LEU A 30 6.99 -21.47 -0.79
N GLY A 31 5.90 -22.00 -1.33
CA GLY A 31 5.46 -23.36 -1.05
C GLY A 31 4.89 -23.53 0.37
N ARG A 32 5.00 -24.73 0.95
CA ARG A 32 4.47 -25.05 2.28
C ARG A 32 5.59 -25.03 3.33
N PRO A 33 5.43 -24.33 4.47
CA PRO A 33 6.45 -24.35 5.51
C PRO A 33 6.63 -25.78 6.09
N PRO A 34 7.85 -26.16 6.49
CA PRO A 34 8.13 -27.45 7.12
C PRO A 34 7.51 -27.46 8.53
N GLY A 35 6.30 -27.99 8.69
CA GLY A 35 5.64 -28.07 10.00
C GLY A 35 4.11 -28.15 10.00
N GLY A 36 3.45 -27.90 8.87
CA GLY A 36 2.01 -28.15 8.72
C GLY A 36 1.09 -27.05 9.26
N GLY A 37 0.51 -26.29 8.32
CA GLY A 37 -0.48 -25.23 8.55
C GLY A 37 -0.10 -24.03 7.66
N ARG A 38 -0.98 -23.61 6.74
CA ARG A 38 -0.66 -22.54 5.76
C ARG A 38 -1.07 -21.18 6.31
N PRO A 39 -0.15 -20.25 6.60
CA PRO A 39 -0.36 -18.87 6.21
C PRO A 39 -0.18 -18.81 4.69
N SER A 40 -1.20 -18.37 3.95
CA SER A 40 -1.10 -18.13 2.51
C SER A 40 -1.27 -16.64 2.27
N LEU A 41 -0.46 -16.09 1.38
CA LEU A 41 -0.58 -14.69 0.94
C LEU A 41 -1.39 -14.56 -0.36
N GLY A 42 -2.08 -15.62 -0.80
CA GLY A 42 -2.71 -15.66 -2.14
C GLY A 42 -3.73 -14.54 -2.41
N GLY A 43 -4.40 -14.02 -1.38
CA GLY A 43 -5.33 -12.89 -1.50
C GLY A 43 -4.72 -11.50 -1.23
N MET A 44 -3.53 -11.45 -0.64
CA MET A 44 -2.92 -10.21 -0.14
C MET A 44 -2.63 -9.19 -1.27
N PRO A 45 -2.07 -9.56 -2.44
CA PRO A 45 -1.86 -8.58 -3.50
C PRO A 45 -3.15 -7.87 -3.92
N MET A 46 -4.22 -8.63 -4.16
CA MET A 46 -5.53 -8.06 -4.52
C MET A 46 -6.05 -7.14 -3.42
N GLN A 47 -5.93 -7.55 -2.16
CA GLN A 47 -6.37 -6.75 -1.02
C GLN A 47 -5.58 -5.43 -0.92
N LEU A 48 -4.28 -5.45 -1.15
CA LEU A 48 -3.44 -4.24 -1.14
C LEU A 48 -3.81 -3.27 -2.28
N TYR A 49 -4.12 -3.75 -3.49
CA TYR A 49 -4.64 -2.87 -4.56
C TYR A 49 -6.00 -2.26 -4.18
N LEU A 50 -6.90 -3.04 -3.58
CA LEU A 50 -8.21 -2.53 -3.12
C LEU A 50 -8.05 -1.48 -2.02
N LEU A 51 -7.13 -1.68 -1.08
CA LEU A 51 -6.83 -0.71 -0.04
C LEU A 51 -6.20 0.57 -0.62
N ALA A 52 -5.32 0.46 -1.61
CA ALA A 52 -4.76 1.60 -2.32
C ALA A 52 -5.87 2.43 -3.02
N ALA A 53 -6.80 1.78 -3.71
CA ALA A 53 -7.95 2.44 -4.32
C ALA A 53 -8.89 3.09 -3.29
N ALA A 54 -9.05 2.47 -2.11
CA ALA A 54 -9.84 3.05 -1.02
C ALA A 54 -9.17 4.33 -0.46
N VAL A 55 -7.85 4.30 -0.26
CA VAL A 55 -7.06 5.47 0.15
C VAL A 55 -7.20 6.61 -0.86
N GLU A 56 -7.05 6.30 -2.16
CA GLU A 56 -7.21 7.27 -3.26
C GLU A 56 -8.62 7.90 -3.26
N THR A 57 -9.65 7.08 -3.06
CA THR A 57 -11.04 7.54 -3.00
C THR A 57 -11.27 8.49 -1.82
N GLN A 58 -10.72 8.17 -0.64
CA GLN A 58 -10.84 9.03 0.53
C GLN A 58 -10.08 10.35 0.35
N MET A 59 -8.89 10.30 -0.24
CA MET A 59 -8.13 11.50 -0.61
C MET A 59 -8.96 12.40 -1.54
N ARG A 60 -9.48 11.85 -2.64
CA ARG A 60 -10.33 12.61 -3.58
C ARG A 60 -11.57 13.20 -2.92
N SER A 61 -12.23 12.44 -2.05
CA SER A 61 -13.39 12.91 -1.29
C SER A 61 -13.06 14.13 -0.44
N LEU A 62 -11.94 14.10 0.30
CA LEU A 62 -11.50 15.23 1.12
C LEU A 62 -11.08 16.44 0.29
N ILE A 63 -10.44 16.24 -0.86
CA ILE A 63 -10.08 17.33 -1.78
C ILE A 63 -11.34 18.05 -2.27
N HIS A 64 -12.42 17.32 -2.55
CA HIS A 64 -13.69 17.91 -2.97
C HIS A 64 -14.43 18.61 -1.82
N ALA A 65 -14.34 18.09 -0.59
CA ALA A 65 -15.05 18.62 0.57
C ALA A 65 -14.34 19.80 1.24
N ASP A 66 -13.01 19.90 1.14
CA ASP A 66 -12.20 20.89 1.86
C ASP A 66 -11.39 21.78 0.90
N HIS A 67 -11.76 23.06 0.84
CA HIS A 67 -11.06 24.08 0.04
C HIS A 67 -9.59 24.28 0.46
N VAL A 68 -9.22 23.99 1.71
CA VAL A 68 -7.83 24.04 2.18
C VAL A 68 -7.02 22.88 1.60
N CYS A 69 -7.58 21.67 1.59
CA CYS A 69 -6.97 20.53 0.91
C CYS A 69 -6.90 20.73 -0.61
N ALA A 70 -7.96 21.29 -1.20
CA ALA A 70 -8.00 21.64 -2.62
C ALA A 70 -6.91 22.65 -3.00
N SER A 71 -6.71 23.71 -2.21
CA SER A 71 -5.70 24.74 -2.48
C SER A 71 -4.25 24.27 -2.39
N ARG A 72 -3.96 23.19 -1.63
CA ARG A 72 -2.62 22.55 -1.62
C ARG A 72 -2.31 21.82 -2.93
N LEU A 73 -3.32 21.27 -3.59
CA LEU A 73 -3.18 20.61 -4.89
C LEU A 73 -3.29 21.58 -6.06
N PHE A 74 -4.19 22.54 -5.97
CA PHE A 74 -4.49 23.53 -7.00
C PHE A 74 -4.09 24.90 -6.46
N HIS A 75 -2.83 25.28 -6.68
CA HIS A 75 -2.36 26.62 -6.35
C HIS A 75 -3.00 27.62 -7.32
N PRO A 76 -3.57 28.75 -6.87
CA PRO A 76 -4.26 29.71 -7.74
C PRO A 76 -3.33 30.45 -8.72
N ARG A 77 -2.02 30.17 -8.71
CA ARG A 77 -1.02 30.72 -9.63
C ARG A 77 -0.52 29.73 -10.69
N ASP A 78 -0.82 28.45 -10.53
CA ASP A 78 -0.46 27.44 -11.52
C ASP A 78 -1.64 27.32 -12.50
N ASP A 79 -1.33 27.57 -13.77
CA ASP A 79 -2.09 27.32 -15.01
C ASP A 79 -3.42 26.54 -14.86
N PRO A 80 -4.56 26.96 -15.48
CA PRO A 80 -5.82 26.19 -15.51
C PRO A 80 -5.71 24.76 -16.09
N ALA A 81 -4.55 24.35 -16.57
CA ALA A 81 -4.20 22.96 -16.78
C ALA A 81 -4.14 22.22 -15.43
N ARG A 82 -5.30 21.71 -14.98
CA ARG A 82 -5.48 20.70 -13.92
C ARG A 82 -4.18 19.94 -13.65
N LYS A 83 -3.64 20.07 -12.43
CA LYS A 83 -2.59 19.17 -11.92
C LYS A 83 -3.14 17.75 -12.01
N VAL A 84 -2.79 17.03 -13.07
CA VAL A 84 -3.20 15.64 -13.27
C VAL A 84 -2.44 14.86 -12.21
N MET A 85 -3.16 14.27 -11.26
CA MET A 85 -2.55 13.31 -10.34
C MET A 85 -2.08 12.13 -11.20
N HIS A 86 -0.77 12.04 -11.38
CA HIS A 86 -0.14 10.88 -12.00
C HIS A 86 -0.02 9.80 -10.93
N PHE A 87 -0.84 8.77 -11.08
CA PHE A 87 -0.59 7.48 -10.45
C PHE A 87 0.26 6.71 -11.46
N ASP A 88 1.49 6.37 -11.08
CA ASP A 88 2.30 5.49 -11.90
C ASP A 88 1.58 4.13 -11.92
N LEU A 89 0.87 3.88 -13.02
CA LEU A 89 0.38 2.55 -13.35
C LEU A 89 1.62 1.73 -13.67
N THR A 90 2.18 1.06 -12.68
CA THR A 90 3.14 -0.01 -12.91
C THR A 90 2.43 -1.03 -13.78
N THR A 91 2.83 -1.12 -15.05
CA THR A 91 2.51 -2.28 -15.87
C THR A 91 3.03 -3.49 -15.10
N ALA A 92 2.11 -4.29 -14.56
CA ALA A 92 2.42 -5.55 -13.93
C ALA A 92 2.92 -6.50 -15.03
N ASP A 93 4.17 -6.33 -15.44
CA ASP A 93 4.88 -7.37 -16.16
C ASP A 93 4.87 -8.58 -15.23
N THR A 94 4.15 -9.62 -15.64
CA THR A 94 4.16 -10.92 -14.98
C THR A 94 5.55 -11.52 -15.15
N VAL A 95 6.51 -11.04 -14.39
CA VAL A 95 7.82 -11.67 -14.24
C VAL A 95 7.59 -12.88 -13.35
N VAL A 96 7.39 -14.03 -13.97
CA VAL A 96 7.50 -15.33 -13.30
C VAL A 96 8.99 -15.56 -13.07
N VAL A 97 9.49 -15.21 -11.88
CA VAL A 97 10.89 -15.46 -11.57
C VAL A 97 11.08 -16.97 -11.40
N SER A 98 11.87 -17.59 -12.27
CA SER A 98 12.24 -19.01 -12.14
C SER A 98 13.06 -19.23 -10.86
N ALA A 99 12.74 -20.31 -10.14
CA ALA A 99 13.44 -20.88 -8.97
C ALA A 99 14.36 -19.91 -8.21
N VAL A 100 13.75 -18.91 -7.56
CA VAL A 100 14.43 -18.05 -6.59
C VAL A 100 14.65 -18.87 -5.31
N SER A 101 15.81 -18.71 -4.65
CA SER A 101 16.04 -19.39 -3.38
C SER A 101 15.07 -18.89 -2.31
N THR A 102 14.67 -19.78 -1.41
CA THR A 102 13.78 -19.44 -0.27
C THR A 102 14.34 -18.27 0.54
N GLU A 103 15.66 -18.19 0.70
CA GLU A 103 16.36 -17.12 1.42
C GLU A 103 16.11 -15.74 0.79
N ILE A 104 16.19 -15.62 -0.53
CA ILE A 104 15.92 -14.36 -1.24
C ILE A 104 14.45 -13.99 -1.09
N CYS A 105 13.53 -14.93 -1.28
CA CYS A 105 12.10 -14.67 -1.12
C CYS A 105 11.75 -14.21 0.31
N VAL A 106 12.31 -14.83 1.35
CA VAL A 106 12.11 -14.41 2.75
C VAL A 106 12.68 -13.02 2.99
N ALA A 107 13.84 -12.70 2.43
CA ALA A 107 14.45 -11.38 2.55
C ALA A 107 13.60 -10.28 1.89
N GLU A 108 13.13 -10.53 0.67
CA GLU A 108 12.27 -9.62 -0.10
C GLU A 108 10.92 -9.39 0.59
N LEU A 109 10.25 -10.47 1.02
CA LEU A 109 9.00 -10.36 1.77
C LEU A 109 9.19 -9.68 3.14
N GLY A 110 10.33 -9.91 3.79
CA GLY A 110 10.70 -9.19 5.02
C GLY A 110 10.91 -7.69 4.78
N HIS A 111 11.47 -7.30 3.63
CA HIS A 111 11.56 -5.90 3.22
C HIS A 111 10.18 -5.32 2.91
N ALA A 112 9.33 -6.05 2.20
CA ALA A 112 7.96 -5.67 1.90
C ALA A 112 7.15 -5.42 3.19
N HIS A 113 7.27 -6.27 4.21
CA HIS A 113 6.66 -6.04 5.53
C HIS A 113 7.10 -4.72 6.16
N ARG A 114 8.41 -4.41 6.16
CA ARG A 114 8.92 -3.15 6.71
C ARG A 114 8.36 -1.93 5.96
N ARG A 115 8.28 -2.02 4.63
CA ARG A 115 7.71 -0.96 3.79
C ARG A 115 6.23 -0.76 4.06
N LEU A 116 5.44 -1.84 4.12
CA LEU A 116 4.01 -1.79 4.41
C LEU A 116 3.75 -1.15 5.77
N THR A 117 4.44 -1.57 6.82
CA THR A 117 4.30 -0.99 8.17
C THR A 117 4.66 0.50 8.20
N ALA A 118 5.71 0.90 7.48
CA ALA A 118 6.10 2.31 7.36
C ALA A 118 5.07 3.14 6.57
N ALA A 119 4.50 2.58 5.49
CA ALA A 119 3.46 3.21 4.69
C ALA A 119 2.18 3.39 5.50
N THR A 120 1.73 2.38 6.23
CA THR A 120 0.57 2.48 7.14
C THR A 120 0.78 3.54 8.21
N THR A 121 1.99 3.64 8.77
CA THR A 121 2.32 4.68 9.76
C THR A 121 2.28 6.08 9.15
N ARG A 122 2.85 6.28 7.96
CA ARG A 122 2.77 7.55 7.21
C ARG A 122 1.32 7.92 6.88
N LEU A 123 0.49 6.95 6.50
CA LEU A 123 -0.90 7.21 6.14
C LEU A 123 -1.72 7.78 7.30
N ARG A 124 -1.48 7.32 8.53
CA ARG A 124 -2.17 7.83 9.74
C ARG A 124 -1.95 9.33 9.97
N THR A 125 -0.80 9.85 9.57
CA THR A 125 -0.49 11.28 9.69
C THR A 125 -0.89 12.05 8.43
N ALA A 126 -0.75 11.45 7.25
CA ALA A 126 -1.00 12.08 5.97
C ALA A 126 -2.50 12.26 5.66
N LEU A 127 -3.37 11.37 6.14
CA LEU A 127 -4.79 11.35 5.82
C LEU A 127 -5.66 11.12 7.07
N GLN A 128 -5.99 12.21 7.76
CA GLN A 128 -6.80 12.17 8.98
C GLN A 128 -8.29 12.31 8.64
N SER A 129 -8.99 11.17 8.62
CA SER A 129 -10.45 11.10 8.45
C SER A 129 -11.04 9.92 9.25
N PRO A 130 -12.21 10.06 9.89
CA PRO A 130 -12.89 8.94 10.53
C PRO A 130 -13.18 7.78 9.58
N ALA A 131 -13.42 8.07 8.30
CA ALA A 131 -13.66 7.06 7.28
C ALA A 131 -12.43 6.21 6.94
N MET A 132 -11.23 6.62 7.38
CA MET A 132 -9.98 5.88 7.19
C MET A 132 -9.75 4.78 8.22
N ALA A 133 -10.47 4.77 9.35
CA ALA A 133 -10.30 3.76 10.39
C ALA A 133 -10.34 2.31 9.88
N PRO A 134 -11.35 1.86 9.08
CA PRO A 134 -11.39 0.48 8.58
C PRO A 134 -10.27 0.17 7.58
N VAL A 135 -9.82 1.17 6.80
CA VAL A 135 -8.70 1.01 5.85
C VAL A 135 -7.39 0.80 6.61
N LEU A 136 -7.16 1.59 7.66
CA LEU A 136 -5.97 1.46 8.52
C LEU A 136 -5.95 0.13 9.28
N GLU A 137 -7.08 -0.31 9.81
CA GLU A 137 -7.21 -1.63 10.44
C GLU A 137 -6.93 -2.77 9.45
N SER A 138 -7.43 -2.66 8.22
CA SER A 138 -7.15 -3.65 7.18
C SER A 138 -5.66 -3.66 6.80
N LEU A 139 -5.02 -2.50 6.70
CA LEU A 139 -3.58 -2.41 6.43
C LEU A 139 -2.73 -3.01 7.57
N ASP A 140 -3.13 -2.83 8.82
CA ASP A 140 -2.48 -3.46 9.97
C ASP A 140 -2.61 -4.99 9.92
N ASN A 141 -3.79 -5.50 9.55
CA ASN A 141 -4.03 -6.93 9.38
C ASN A 141 -3.16 -7.53 8.28
N GLU A 142 -3.04 -6.87 7.12
CA GLU A 142 -2.17 -7.32 6.04
C GLU A 142 -0.69 -7.28 6.45
N ALA A 143 -0.24 -6.22 7.16
CA ALA A 143 1.12 -6.13 7.68
C ALA A 143 1.44 -7.28 8.64
N GLU A 144 0.51 -7.60 9.55
CA GLU A 144 0.64 -8.69 10.51
C GLU A 144 0.64 -10.06 9.82
N GLN A 145 -0.25 -10.27 8.84
CA GLN A 145 -0.29 -11.50 8.05
C GLN A 145 1.03 -11.73 7.30
N LEU A 146 1.61 -10.69 6.72
CA LEU A 146 2.90 -10.76 6.04
C LEU A 146 4.03 -11.05 7.04
N ARG A 147 4.01 -10.42 8.21
CA ARG A 147 4.98 -10.69 9.29
C ARG A 147 4.95 -12.15 9.74
N LEU A 148 3.76 -12.69 9.98
CA LEU A 148 3.57 -14.09 10.39
C LEU A 148 4.01 -15.07 9.29
N PHE A 149 3.74 -14.74 8.03
CA PHE A 149 4.19 -15.54 6.90
C PHE A 149 5.72 -15.59 6.82
N VAL A 150 6.40 -14.44 6.86
CA VAL A 150 7.87 -14.36 6.83
C VAL A 150 8.48 -15.11 8.03
N ALA A 151 7.91 -14.96 9.22
CA ALA A 151 8.39 -15.64 10.42
C ALA A 151 8.25 -17.17 10.38
N ALA A 152 7.37 -17.72 9.52
CA ALA A 152 7.22 -19.16 9.37
C ALA A 152 8.35 -19.82 8.53
N PHE A 153 9.17 -19.01 7.87
CA PHE A 153 10.27 -19.46 7.00
C PHE A 153 11.66 -18.91 7.43
N ALA A 154 11.71 -18.13 8.51
CA ALA A 154 12.95 -17.63 9.12
C ALA A 154 13.45 -18.56 10.22
#